data_AF-A0AA91A0B2-F1
#
_entry.id   AF-A0AA91A0B2-F1
#
_cell.length_a   1.000
_cell.length_b   1.000
_cell.length_c   1.000
_cell.angle_alpha   90.00
_cell.angle_beta   90.00
_cell.angle_gamma   90.00
#
_symmetry.space_group_name_H-M   'P 1'
#
loop_
_entity.id
_entity.type
_entity.pdbx_description
1 polymer ?
#
loop_
_entity_poly.entity_id
_entity_poly.type
_entity_poly.pdbx_seq_one_letter_code
_entity_poly.pdbx_strand_id
1 'polypeptide(L)'
;MPKEFIVAIELGSSKMTGIAGQKNLDGSITVLATVEENSSSCIRKGVIYNIDKTCQCLTSIIKKLKNFLKQDITQVYVGVGGRSIRSLKNVIVKDLPGASIISQDMINELMDINRNMTYPDQEILDAATQEYKIDNQYQIDPVGIQCSHLEGIFLNILWRKNFYNNINTCFENANISIAEMYLAPLAMADSVLTDSEKRAGCMLVDLGADTTTVSVYYKGILRHLSVIPLGGNNITKDLTCLQLEDADAEKMKLKYAKAYTDISNIDPTLNYSVDKDRTIESKKFIEIVEARVEEIVENAWFQVPVEFSDKLMGGIILTGGGSNMPEIDKVFKTHTHIDKVRIAKFVTQTVNSKDPKITNHTGMMNTVLGLLAKGDMNCAGSEFNNDLFDNLDNRPTTGTGAEAHKAPRNPNETVGTGVVLTAAEKQKAEEEARRKREQEEEEARLLAEKEAEEEAKRRKENSLVHKFMRGFKKFVKDTISEEE
;
A
#
# COMPACT_ATOMS: atom_id res chain seq x y z
N MET A 1 29.49 7.99 17.00
CA MET A 1 28.18 7.42 16.65
C MET A 1 27.78 7.94 15.28
N PRO A 2 27.02 7.18 14.47
CA PRO A 2 26.69 7.61 13.12
C PRO A 2 25.85 8.90 13.18
N LYS A 3 26.25 9.92 12.42
CA LYS A 3 25.52 11.20 12.33
C LYS A 3 24.24 11.09 11.49
N GLU A 4 24.05 9.96 10.82
CA GLU A 4 22.94 9.72 9.90
C GLU A 4 22.38 8.31 10.13
N PHE A 5 21.07 8.23 10.36
CA PHE A 5 20.33 6.99 10.45
C PHE A 5 18.90 7.19 9.96
N ILE A 6 18.28 6.10 9.54
CA ILE A 6 16.88 6.01 9.12
C ILE A 6 16.10 5.31 10.23
N VAL A 7 14.88 5.78 10.51
CA VAL A 7 13.96 5.13 11.44
C VAL A 7 12.69 4.72 10.70
N ALA A 8 12.32 3.44 10.80
CA ALA A 8 11.07 2.93 10.27
C ALA A 8 10.21 2.29 11.36
N ILE A 9 8.89 2.48 11.28
CA ILE A 9 7.90 1.94 12.21
C ILE A 9 6.87 1.12 11.42
N GLU A 10 6.70 -0.13 11.83
CA GLU A 10 5.64 -1.01 11.33
C GLU A 10 4.51 -1.12 12.36
N LEU A 11 3.28 -0.88 11.90
CA LEU A 11 2.06 -0.96 12.70
C LEU A 11 1.43 -2.37 12.63
N GLY A 12 2.04 -3.34 13.30
CA GLY A 12 1.52 -4.72 13.37
C GLY A 12 0.40 -4.90 14.41
N SER A 13 -0.40 -5.96 14.26
CA SER A 13 -1.50 -6.27 15.22
C SER A 13 -1.03 -7.03 16.47
N SER A 14 0.04 -7.82 16.35
CA SER A 14 0.66 -8.48 17.51
C SER A 14 1.62 -7.52 18.22
N LYS A 15 2.46 -6.85 17.44
CA LYS A 15 3.46 -5.91 17.92
C LYS A 15 3.59 -4.73 16.97
N MET A 16 3.91 -3.57 17.53
CA MET A 16 4.42 -2.43 16.80
C MET A 16 5.94 -2.45 16.87
N THR A 17 6.60 -2.35 15.72
CA THR A 17 8.06 -2.54 15.61
C THR A 17 8.71 -1.28 15.07
N GLY A 18 9.61 -0.68 15.85
CA GLY A 18 10.48 0.39 15.41
C GLY A 18 11.89 -0.12 15.16
N ILE A 19 12.47 0.20 14.02
CA ILE A 19 13.85 -0.13 13.67
C ILE A 19 14.61 1.13 13.29
N ALA A 20 15.86 1.21 13.72
CA ALA A 20 16.80 2.24 13.30
C ALA A 20 18.01 1.60 12.62
N GLY A 21 18.41 2.12 11.47
CA GLY A 21 19.55 1.59 10.72
C GLY A 21 20.24 2.64 9.86
N GLN A 22 21.46 2.32 9.45
CA GLN A 22 22.27 3.13 8.54
C GLN A 22 22.42 2.42 7.21
N LYS A 23 22.20 3.15 6.11
CA LYS A 23 22.45 2.66 4.75
C LYS A 23 23.90 2.97 4.38
N ASN A 24 24.66 1.94 4.05
CA ASN A 24 26.06 2.07 3.68
C ASN A 24 26.18 2.42 2.18
N LEU A 25 27.35 2.93 1.78
CA LEU A 25 27.61 3.33 0.39
C LEU A 25 27.56 2.16 -0.61
N ASP A 26 27.77 0.93 -0.13
CA ASP A 26 27.67 -0.30 -0.92
C ASP A 26 26.23 -0.82 -1.08
N GLY A 27 25.24 -0.09 -0.52
CA GLY A 27 23.83 -0.48 -0.53
C GLY A 27 23.43 -1.44 0.60
N SER A 28 24.36 -1.91 1.42
CA SER A 28 24.04 -2.72 2.60
C SER A 28 23.44 -1.88 3.73
N ILE A 29 22.69 -2.53 4.63
CA ILE A 29 22.01 -1.85 5.74
C ILE A 29 22.60 -2.35 7.05
N THR A 30 23.11 -1.45 7.88
CA THR A 30 23.55 -1.75 9.26
C THR A 30 22.43 -1.39 10.24
N VAL A 31 21.86 -2.38 10.93
CA VAL A 31 20.83 -2.13 11.94
C VAL A 31 21.49 -1.71 13.25
N LEU A 32 21.06 -0.57 13.78
CA LEU A 32 21.57 0.05 15.00
C LEU A 32 20.75 -0.36 16.21
N ALA A 33 19.42 -0.35 16.09
CA ALA A 33 18.51 -0.68 17.18
C ALA A 33 17.16 -1.20 16.67
N THR A 34 16.56 -2.09 17.44
CA THR A 34 15.20 -2.60 17.24
C THR A 34 14.42 -2.48 18.54
N VAL A 35 13.18 -1.99 18.47
CA VAL A 35 12.26 -1.90 19.59
C VAL A 35 10.91 -2.47 19.17
N GLU A 36 10.31 -3.28 20.04
CA GLU A 36 8.96 -3.79 19.86
C GLU A 36 8.09 -3.40 21.07
N GLU A 37 6.85 -3.05 20.80
CA GLU A 37 5.79 -2.90 21.82
C GLU A 37 4.61 -3.80 21.48
N ASN A 38 3.97 -4.36 22.51
CA ASN A 38 2.73 -5.12 22.29
C ASN A 38 1.61 -4.18 21.85
N SER A 39 0.99 -4.48 20.71
CA SER A 39 -0.05 -3.65 20.10
C SER A 39 -1.43 -4.32 20.07
N SER A 40 -1.59 -5.52 20.63
CA SER A 40 -2.87 -6.26 20.59
C SER A 40 -4.03 -5.53 21.25
N SER A 41 -3.72 -4.58 22.14
CA SER A 41 -4.70 -3.75 22.85
C SER A 41 -5.09 -2.46 22.12
N CYS A 42 -4.51 -2.18 20.94
CA CYS A 42 -4.74 -0.95 20.18
C CYS A 42 -4.85 -1.12 18.66
N ILE A 43 -4.26 -2.17 18.09
CA ILE A 43 -4.32 -2.53 16.67
C ILE A 43 -4.93 -3.93 16.54
N ARG A 44 -5.95 -4.06 15.69
CA ARG A 44 -6.60 -5.34 15.41
C ARG A 44 -6.82 -5.48 13.91
N LYS A 45 -6.43 -6.61 13.33
CA LYS A 45 -6.52 -6.84 11.87
C LYS A 45 -5.84 -5.74 11.04
N GLY A 46 -4.74 -5.20 11.57
CA GLY A 46 -3.96 -4.10 11.00
C GLY A 46 -4.66 -2.75 11.02
N VAL A 47 -5.77 -2.60 11.77
CA VAL A 47 -6.52 -1.34 11.90
C VAL A 47 -6.39 -0.82 13.33
N ILE A 48 -6.03 0.45 13.46
CA ILE A 48 -6.03 1.16 14.74
C ILE A 48 -7.46 1.31 15.23
N TYR A 49 -7.77 0.73 16.39
CA TYR A 49 -9.08 0.86 17.03
C TYR A 49 -9.02 1.64 18.36
N ASN A 50 -7.84 1.83 18.94
CA ASN A 50 -7.63 2.67 20.11
C ASN A 50 -6.48 3.65 19.86
N ILE A 51 -6.81 4.92 19.64
CA ILE A 51 -5.84 5.98 19.30
C ILE A 51 -4.90 6.26 20.48
N ASP A 52 -5.43 6.40 21.70
CA ASP A 52 -4.63 6.77 22.88
C ASP A 52 -3.56 5.74 23.21
N LYS A 53 -3.94 4.45 23.19
CA LYS A 53 -2.99 3.36 23.41
C LYS A 53 -1.96 3.25 22.29
N THR A 54 -2.37 3.53 21.05
CA THR A 54 -1.43 3.54 19.91
C THR A 54 -0.40 4.67 20.09
N CYS A 55 -0.84 5.86 20.49
CA CYS A 55 0.03 6.99 20.82
C CYS A 55 1.03 6.65 21.95
N GLN A 56 0.56 5.97 23.00
CA GLN A 56 1.43 5.49 24.08
C GLN A 56 2.50 4.50 23.58
N CYS A 57 2.11 3.52 22.75
CA CYS A 57 3.05 2.58 22.13
C CYS A 57 4.09 3.31 21.26
N LEU A 58 3.65 4.22 20.38
CA LEU A 58 4.53 5.01 19.52
C LEU A 58 5.54 5.84 20.33
N THR A 59 5.05 6.55 21.36
CA THR A 59 5.89 7.36 22.25
C THR A 59 6.93 6.49 22.98
N SER A 60 6.54 5.29 23.43
CA SER A 60 7.46 4.34 24.07
C SER A 60 8.54 3.85 23.10
N ILE A 61 8.16 3.50 21.87
CA ILE A 61 9.12 3.07 20.82
C ILE A 61 10.14 4.17 20.54
N ILE A 62 9.68 5.39 20.27
CA ILE A 62 10.56 6.53 19.99
C ILE A 62 11.49 6.80 21.17
N LYS A 63 10.97 6.82 22.40
CA LYS A 63 11.79 7.05 23.60
C LYS A 63 12.87 5.99 23.75
N LYS A 64 12.54 4.71 23.55
CA LYS A 64 13.51 3.60 23.60
C LYS A 64 14.56 3.73 22.49
N LEU A 65 14.15 4.04 21.26
CA LEU A 65 15.09 4.25 20.15
C LEU A 65 16.04 5.43 20.41
N LYS A 66 15.54 6.59 20.86
CA LYS A 66 16.37 7.73 21.26
C LYS A 66 17.40 7.35 22.32
N ASN A 67 17.00 6.56 23.32
CA ASN A 67 17.90 6.08 24.37
C ASN A 67 19.00 5.15 23.85
N PHE A 68 18.73 4.31 22.85
CA PHE A 68 19.72 3.45 22.21
C PHE A 68 20.67 4.23 21.30
N LEU A 69 20.13 5.16 20.51
CA LEU A 69 20.87 5.94 19.51
C LEU A 69 21.64 7.12 20.13
N LYS A 70 21.26 7.57 21.33
CA LYS A 70 21.77 8.80 21.98
C LYS A 70 21.55 10.06 21.14
N GLN A 71 20.54 10.05 20.28
CA GLN A 71 20.15 11.15 19.42
C GLN A 71 18.63 11.27 19.37
N ASP A 72 18.15 12.48 19.18
CA ASP A 72 16.75 12.73 18.85
C ASP A 72 16.39 12.14 17.49
N ILE A 73 15.09 11.93 17.28
CA ILE A 73 14.51 11.43 16.04
C ILE A 73 13.60 12.53 15.53
N THR A 74 13.94 13.09 14.38
CA THR A 74 13.20 14.22 13.78
C THR A 74 11.98 13.73 13.02
N GLN A 75 12.10 12.60 12.34
CA GLN A 75 11.06 12.04 11.48
C GLN A 75 11.20 10.53 11.33
N VAL A 76 10.13 9.85 10.92
CA VAL A 76 10.09 8.39 10.73
C VAL A 76 9.37 7.96 9.46
N TYR A 77 9.78 6.82 8.92
CA TYR A 77 9.05 6.10 7.89
C TYR A 77 7.99 5.20 8.53
N VAL A 78 6.82 5.11 7.93
CA VAL A 78 5.70 4.35 8.49
C VAL A 78 5.19 3.34 7.48
N GLY A 79 5.16 2.07 7.88
CA GLY A 79 4.52 1.00 7.11
C GLY A 79 3.05 0.89 7.45
N VAL A 80 2.19 1.11 6.46
CA VAL A 80 0.75 0.97 6.59
C VAL A 80 0.26 -0.30 5.89
N GLY A 81 -0.55 -1.08 6.60
CA GLY A 81 -1.04 -2.38 6.19
C GLY A 81 -2.47 -2.62 6.65
N GLY A 82 -2.89 -3.89 6.69
CA GLY A 82 -4.13 -4.28 7.35
C GLY A 82 -5.36 -4.36 6.46
N ARG A 83 -6.45 -4.84 7.06
CA ARG A 83 -7.70 -5.23 6.37
C ARG A 83 -8.35 -4.11 5.55
N SER A 84 -7.98 -2.86 5.80
CA SER A 84 -8.50 -1.72 5.06
C SER A 84 -8.04 -1.70 3.61
N ILE A 85 -6.91 -2.35 3.27
CA ILE A 85 -6.29 -2.29 1.95
C ILE A 85 -6.81 -3.40 1.04
N ARG A 86 -7.19 -3.04 -0.20
CA ARG A 86 -7.50 -3.98 -1.29
C ARG A 86 -7.23 -3.35 -2.65
N SER A 87 -6.92 -4.15 -3.65
CA SER A 87 -6.86 -3.70 -5.04
C SER A 87 -8.21 -3.89 -5.74
N LEU A 88 -8.55 -2.97 -6.64
CA LEU A 88 -9.68 -3.05 -7.54
C LEU A 88 -9.20 -2.76 -8.97
N LYS A 89 -9.46 -3.68 -9.90
CA LYS A 89 -9.22 -3.47 -11.33
C LYS A 89 -10.25 -2.46 -11.83
N ASN A 90 -9.78 -1.43 -12.54
CA ASN A 90 -10.62 -0.43 -13.16
C ASN A 90 -10.22 -0.27 -14.63
N VAL A 91 -11.21 -0.11 -15.51
CA VAL A 91 -10.99 0.07 -16.96
C VAL A 91 -11.65 1.38 -17.34
N ILE A 92 -10.85 2.31 -17.87
CA ILE A 92 -11.36 3.56 -18.44
C ILE A 92 -11.30 3.44 -19.96
N VAL A 93 -12.40 3.80 -20.61
CA VAL A 93 -12.55 3.66 -22.06
C VAL A 93 -12.68 5.05 -22.67
N LYS A 94 -11.98 5.29 -23.77
CA LYS A 94 -12.06 6.51 -24.57
C LYS A 94 -12.20 6.16 -26.04
N ASP A 95 -13.32 6.58 -26.62
CA ASP A 95 -13.55 6.52 -28.06
C ASP A 95 -12.92 7.73 -28.74
N LEU A 96 -12.13 7.48 -29.78
CA LEU A 96 -11.45 8.52 -30.54
C LEU A 96 -12.18 8.80 -31.87
N PRO A 97 -12.27 10.08 -32.29
CA PRO A 97 -12.87 10.42 -33.57
C PRO A 97 -11.98 9.96 -34.71
N GLY A 98 -12.46 9.00 -35.50
CA GLY A 98 -11.67 8.38 -36.56
C GLY A 98 -10.44 7.64 -36.02
N ALA A 99 -9.57 7.19 -36.94
CA ALA A 99 -8.33 6.54 -36.57
C ALA A 99 -7.31 7.64 -36.16
N SER A 100 -7.32 8.00 -34.87
CA SER A 100 -6.48 9.05 -34.29
C SER A 100 -5.20 8.48 -33.69
N ILE A 101 -4.12 9.25 -33.72
CA ILE A 101 -2.86 8.88 -33.07
C ILE A 101 -2.97 9.19 -31.57
N ILE A 102 -2.66 8.21 -30.74
CA ILE A 102 -2.66 8.35 -29.28
C ILE A 102 -1.53 9.31 -28.87
N SER A 103 -1.88 10.39 -28.19
CA SER A 103 -0.92 11.33 -27.59
C SER A 103 -0.67 11.03 -26.11
N GLN A 104 0.42 11.56 -25.56
CA GLN A 104 0.70 11.48 -24.13
C GLN A 104 -0.43 12.14 -23.30
N ASP A 105 -1.03 13.22 -23.80
CA ASP A 105 -2.13 13.91 -23.11
C ASP A 105 -3.37 13.01 -22.97
N MET A 106 -3.69 12.20 -23.99
CA MET A 106 -4.79 11.23 -23.89
C MET A 106 -4.54 10.18 -22.81
N ILE A 107 -3.28 9.76 -22.64
CA ILE A 107 -2.88 8.82 -21.60
C ILE A 107 -2.97 9.43 -20.21
N ASN A 108 -2.52 10.68 -20.07
CA ASN A 108 -2.64 11.44 -18.83
C ASN A 108 -4.11 11.64 -18.46
N GLU A 109 -4.98 11.94 -19.41
CA GLU A 109 -6.42 12.08 -19.19
C GLU A 109 -7.06 10.78 -18.68
N LEU A 110 -6.72 9.62 -19.26
CA LEU A 110 -7.20 8.32 -18.75
C LEU A 110 -6.75 8.07 -17.30
N MET A 111 -5.51 8.43 -16.97
CA MET A 111 -4.98 8.33 -15.61
C MET A 111 -5.71 9.28 -14.65
N ASP A 112 -5.97 10.52 -15.07
CA ASP A 112 -6.68 11.52 -14.28
C ASP A 112 -8.14 11.11 -14.04
N ILE A 113 -8.83 10.59 -15.07
CA ILE A 113 -10.19 10.03 -14.93
C ILE A 113 -10.18 8.90 -13.90
N ASN A 114 -9.25 7.96 -14.03
CA ASN A 114 -9.15 6.83 -13.10
C ASN A 114 -8.93 7.27 -11.64
N ARG A 115 -8.07 8.27 -11.42
CA ARG A 115 -7.75 8.79 -10.08
C ARG A 115 -8.87 9.61 -9.45
N ASN A 116 -9.69 10.26 -10.26
CA ASN A 116 -10.85 11.01 -9.80
C ASN A 116 -12.07 10.11 -9.56
N MET A 117 -11.97 8.80 -9.79
CA MET A 117 -13.04 7.86 -9.48
C MET A 117 -13.35 7.87 -7.97
N THR A 118 -14.64 7.90 -7.66
CA THR A 118 -15.11 7.88 -6.27
C THR A 118 -15.58 6.49 -5.88
N TYR A 119 -15.23 6.09 -4.67
CA TYR A 119 -15.67 4.83 -4.07
C TYR A 119 -16.36 5.13 -2.73
N PRO A 120 -17.54 4.54 -2.44
CA PRO A 120 -18.21 4.73 -1.15
C PRO A 120 -17.29 4.31 0.01
N ASP A 121 -17.13 5.18 1.00
CA ASP A 121 -16.29 5.01 2.22
C ASP A 121 -14.81 4.68 1.97
N GLN A 122 -14.36 4.76 0.72
CA GLN A 122 -13.01 4.40 0.28
C GLN A 122 -12.37 5.54 -0.52
N GLU A 123 -11.06 5.51 -0.61
CA GLU A 123 -10.30 6.39 -1.48
C GLU A 123 -9.14 5.62 -2.12
N ILE A 124 -8.69 6.12 -3.27
CA ILE A 124 -7.56 5.57 -4.00
C ILE A 124 -6.29 6.04 -3.31
N LEU A 125 -5.50 5.07 -2.85
CA LEU A 125 -4.21 5.27 -2.21
C LEU A 125 -3.08 5.33 -3.23
N ASP A 126 -3.12 4.39 -4.18
CA ASP A 126 -2.19 4.28 -5.29
C ASP A 126 -2.94 3.67 -6.48
N ALA A 127 -2.49 3.93 -7.70
CA ALA A 127 -3.06 3.37 -8.91
C ALA A 127 -1.93 2.91 -9.82
N ALA A 128 -1.81 1.60 -10.02
CA ALA A 128 -0.81 1.03 -10.91
C ALA A 128 -1.39 0.82 -12.32
N THR A 129 -0.77 1.44 -13.32
CA THR A 129 -1.08 1.18 -14.73
C THR A 129 -0.74 -0.26 -15.07
N GLN A 130 -1.68 -0.97 -15.69
CA GLN A 130 -1.51 -2.38 -16.07
C GLN A 130 -1.06 -2.47 -17.52
N GLU A 131 -2.00 -2.29 -18.44
CA GLU A 131 -1.83 -2.41 -19.88
C GLU A 131 -2.86 -1.48 -20.54
N TYR A 132 -2.60 -1.03 -21.76
CA TYR A 132 -3.57 -0.34 -22.59
C TYR A 132 -4.08 -1.30 -23.65
N LYS A 133 -5.39 -1.30 -23.89
CA LYS A 133 -5.98 -2.04 -24.99
C LYS A 133 -6.32 -1.07 -26.12
N ILE A 134 -5.66 -1.29 -27.24
CA ILE A 134 -5.78 -0.50 -28.46
C ILE A 134 -6.57 -1.34 -29.45
N ASP A 135 -7.83 -0.98 -29.67
CA ASP A 135 -8.82 -1.78 -30.37
C ASP A 135 -8.92 -3.22 -29.80
N ASN A 136 -8.16 -4.19 -30.32
CA ASN A 136 -8.12 -5.57 -29.82
C ASN A 136 -6.71 -6.08 -29.47
N GLN A 137 -5.74 -5.19 -29.35
CA GLN A 137 -4.34 -5.52 -29.00
C GLN A 137 -3.94 -4.86 -27.68
N TYR A 138 -3.20 -5.60 -26.85
CA TYR A 138 -2.66 -5.07 -25.59
C TYR A 138 -1.27 -4.51 -25.80
N GLN A 139 -1.03 -3.33 -25.23
CA GLN A 139 0.23 -2.61 -25.35
C GLN A 139 0.58 -1.91 -24.03
N ILE A 140 1.88 -1.92 -23.70
CA ILE A 140 2.39 -1.25 -22.48
C ILE A 140 2.57 0.25 -22.73
N ASP A 141 3.13 0.60 -23.89
CA ASP A 141 3.32 1.99 -24.33
C ASP A 141 2.48 2.27 -25.59
N PRO A 142 1.31 2.90 -25.44
CA PRO A 142 0.36 3.10 -26.53
C PRO A 142 0.64 4.37 -27.34
N VAL A 143 1.55 5.24 -26.92
CA VAL A 143 1.76 6.56 -27.54
C VAL A 143 2.28 6.41 -28.97
N GLY A 144 1.71 7.19 -29.89
CA GLY A 144 2.07 7.16 -31.31
C GLY A 144 1.36 6.07 -32.13
N ILE A 145 0.55 5.21 -31.51
CA ILE A 145 -0.24 4.19 -32.20
C ILE A 145 -1.58 4.80 -32.62
N GLN A 146 -2.04 4.44 -33.81
CA GLN A 146 -3.33 4.88 -34.34
C GLN A 146 -4.44 3.92 -33.89
N CYS A 147 -5.52 4.44 -33.31
CA CYS A 147 -6.66 3.63 -32.90
C CYS A 147 -7.97 4.39 -32.95
N SER A 148 -9.07 3.64 -32.92
CA SER A 148 -10.42 4.21 -32.74
C SER A 148 -10.91 4.00 -31.30
N HIS A 149 -10.46 2.94 -30.63
CA HIS A 149 -10.85 2.60 -29.28
C HIS A 149 -9.62 2.43 -28.38
N LEU A 150 -9.55 3.22 -27.31
CA LEU A 150 -8.46 3.17 -26.33
C LEU A 150 -9.02 2.82 -24.95
N GLU A 151 -8.58 1.72 -24.37
CA GLU A 151 -8.88 1.35 -22.99
C GLU A 151 -7.61 1.44 -22.14
N GLY A 152 -7.66 2.19 -21.04
CA GLY A 152 -6.65 2.17 -19.98
C GLY A 152 -7.06 1.21 -18.88
N ILE A 153 -6.25 0.18 -18.63
CA ILE A 153 -6.48 -0.78 -17.55
C ILE A 153 -5.60 -0.41 -16.37
N PHE A 154 -6.23 -0.17 -15.22
CA PHE A 154 -5.59 0.27 -14.00
C PHE A 154 -5.89 -0.69 -12.85
N LEU A 155 -4.99 -0.74 -11.88
CA LEU A 155 -5.19 -1.43 -10.61
C LEU A 155 -5.14 -0.40 -9.49
N ASN A 156 -6.32 -0.04 -8.99
CA ASN A 156 -6.47 0.94 -7.91
C ASN A 156 -6.31 0.24 -6.57
N ILE A 157 -5.33 0.66 -5.77
CA ILE A 157 -5.18 0.25 -4.38
C ILE A 157 -6.05 1.18 -3.56
N LEU A 158 -7.08 0.61 -2.93
CA LEU A 158 -8.07 1.32 -2.14
C LEU A 158 -7.84 1.07 -0.66
N TRP A 159 -8.19 2.08 0.14
CA TRP A 159 -8.35 1.92 1.59
C TRP A 159 -9.59 2.64 2.11
N ARG A 160 -9.93 2.43 3.38
CA ARG A 160 -11.03 3.15 4.06
C ARG A 160 -10.55 4.52 4.52
N LYS A 161 -11.33 5.58 4.27
CA LYS A 161 -10.97 6.97 4.63
C LYS A 161 -10.62 7.14 6.12
N ASN A 162 -11.39 6.53 7.01
CA ASN A 162 -11.15 6.61 8.46
C ASN A 162 -9.82 5.97 8.90
N PHE A 163 -9.30 5.01 8.13
CA PHE A 163 -8.05 4.34 8.46
C PHE A 163 -6.87 5.30 8.40
N TYR A 164 -6.80 6.13 7.35
CA TYR A 164 -5.77 7.15 7.20
C TYR A 164 -5.80 8.20 8.31
N ASN A 165 -6.99 8.74 8.57
CA ASN A 165 -7.18 9.78 9.58
C ASN A 165 -6.72 9.30 10.96
N ASN A 166 -7.06 8.06 11.32
CA ASN A 166 -6.63 7.47 12.58
C ASN A 166 -5.10 7.36 12.69
N ILE A 167 -4.40 7.01 11.61
CA ILE A 167 -2.93 6.94 11.60
C ILE A 167 -2.35 8.33 11.83
N ASN A 168 -2.75 9.33 11.04
CA ASN A 168 -2.24 10.69 11.18
C ASN A 168 -2.51 11.26 12.58
N THR A 169 -3.72 11.10 13.11
CA THR A 169 -4.05 11.53 14.48
C THR A 169 -3.14 10.86 15.53
N CYS A 170 -2.79 9.59 15.37
CA CYS A 170 -1.89 8.91 16.30
C CYS A 170 -0.47 9.51 16.28
N PHE A 171 0.07 9.79 15.10
CA PHE A 171 1.42 10.36 14.94
C PHE A 171 1.47 11.83 15.38
N GLU A 172 0.44 12.61 15.05
CA GLU A 172 0.28 14.00 15.53
C GLU A 172 0.19 14.05 17.06
N ASN A 173 -0.66 13.23 17.68
CA ASN A 173 -0.80 13.18 19.14
C ASN A 173 0.48 12.70 19.84
N ALA A 174 1.29 11.88 19.17
CA ALA A 174 2.60 11.43 19.67
C ALA A 174 3.72 12.46 19.43
N ASN A 175 3.44 13.56 18.72
CA ASN A 175 4.41 14.56 18.28
C ASN A 175 5.59 13.93 17.50
N ILE A 176 5.26 13.03 16.56
CA ILE A 176 6.22 12.34 15.69
C ILE A 176 5.94 12.76 14.25
N SER A 177 6.93 13.37 13.59
CA SER A 177 6.82 13.72 12.18
C SER A 177 6.99 12.47 11.31
N ILE A 178 6.11 12.32 10.31
CA ILE A 178 6.20 11.26 9.30
C ILE A 178 7.02 11.80 8.13
N ALA A 179 8.14 11.15 7.82
CA ALA A 179 8.89 11.43 6.59
C ALA A 179 8.11 10.93 5.38
N GLU A 180 7.67 9.66 5.44
CA GLU A 180 6.89 9.05 4.39
C GLU A 180 6.12 7.83 4.89
N MET A 181 4.94 7.61 4.32
CA MET A 181 4.17 6.38 4.52
C MET A 181 4.31 5.47 3.31
N TYR A 182 4.53 4.18 3.56
CA TYR A 182 4.62 3.16 2.54
C TYR A 182 3.57 2.08 2.78
N LEU A 183 3.00 1.58 1.68
CA LEU A 183 2.27 0.32 1.69
C LEU A 183 3.21 -0.82 2.11
N ALA A 184 3.04 -1.28 3.34
CA ALA A 184 3.79 -2.39 3.93
C ALA A 184 3.88 -3.62 3.00
N PRO A 185 2.79 -4.11 2.36
CA PRO A 185 2.89 -5.27 1.47
C PRO A 185 3.73 -5.01 0.22
N LEU A 186 3.78 -3.78 -0.29
CA LEU A 186 4.60 -3.43 -1.46
C LEU A 186 6.07 -3.31 -1.06
N ALA A 187 6.37 -2.61 0.04
CA ALA A 187 7.72 -2.49 0.57
C ALA A 187 8.33 -3.87 0.92
N MET A 188 7.52 -4.75 1.50
CA MET A 188 7.91 -6.13 1.78
C MET A 188 8.16 -6.92 0.49
N ALA A 189 7.26 -6.82 -0.50
CA ALA A 189 7.41 -7.52 -1.78
C ALA A 189 8.69 -7.14 -2.52
N ASP A 190 9.07 -5.86 -2.50
CA ASP A 190 10.32 -5.37 -3.10
C ASP A 190 11.56 -5.92 -2.41
N SER A 191 11.45 -6.26 -1.13
CA SER A 191 12.58 -6.73 -0.33
C SER A 191 12.67 -8.26 -0.28
N VAL A 192 11.58 -8.96 -0.56
CA VAL A 192 11.47 -10.42 -0.43
C VAL A 192 11.50 -11.14 -1.79
N LEU A 193 10.88 -10.55 -2.81
CA LEU A 193 10.77 -11.16 -4.12
C LEU A 193 11.98 -10.79 -4.99
N THR A 194 12.39 -11.75 -5.82
CA THR A 194 13.35 -11.49 -6.89
C THR A 194 12.63 -10.98 -8.14
N ASP A 195 13.33 -10.22 -8.98
CA ASP A 195 12.78 -9.75 -10.26
C ASP A 195 12.39 -10.89 -11.19
N SER A 196 13.07 -12.03 -11.06
CA SER A 196 12.74 -13.25 -11.82
C SER A 196 11.41 -13.84 -11.38
N GLU A 197 11.13 -13.89 -10.06
CA GLU A 197 9.83 -14.34 -9.54
C GLU A 197 8.70 -13.42 -9.99
N LYS A 198 8.88 -12.09 -9.84
CA LYS A 198 7.88 -11.10 -10.26
C LYS A 198 7.59 -11.16 -11.77
N ARG A 199 8.62 -11.36 -12.61
CA ARG A 199 8.46 -11.49 -14.07
C ARG A 199 7.79 -12.79 -14.48
N ALA A 200 8.22 -13.92 -13.91
CA ALA A 200 7.67 -15.24 -14.22
C ALA A 200 6.23 -15.41 -13.72
N GLY A 201 5.83 -14.64 -12.72
CA GLY A 201 4.51 -14.66 -12.11
C GLY A 201 4.52 -15.38 -10.78
N CYS A 202 4.16 -14.72 -9.68
CA CYS A 202 4.19 -15.33 -8.36
C CYS A 202 3.12 -14.80 -7.44
N MET A 203 2.74 -15.62 -6.45
CA MET A 203 1.89 -15.23 -5.34
C MET A 203 2.75 -15.05 -4.09
N LEU A 204 2.79 -13.83 -3.55
CA LEU A 204 3.39 -13.55 -2.25
C LEU A 204 2.29 -13.61 -1.18
N VAL A 205 2.53 -14.39 -0.14
CA VAL A 205 1.63 -14.55 1.00
C VAL A 205 2.36 -14.20 2.29
N ASP A 206 1.94 -13.11 2.91
CA ASP A 206 2.38 -12.72 4.24
C ASP A 206 1.42 -13.27 5.31
N LEU A 207 1.88 -14.27 6.05
CA LEU A 207 1.13 -14.93 7.12
C LEU A 207 1.39 -14.19 8.44
N GLY A 208 0.59 -13.15 8.68
CA GLY A 208 0.66 -12.32 9.88
C GLY A 208 -0.13 -12.87 11.07
N ALA A 209 -0.18 -12.06 12.14
CA ALA A 209 -0.88 -12.43 13.38
C ALA A 209 -2.41 -12.37 13.23
N ASP A 210 -2.98 -11.26 12.79
CA ASP A 210 -4.44 -11.12 12.61
C ASP A 210 -4.89 -11.15 11.14
N THR A 211 -3.93 -11.05 10.22
CA THR A 211 -4.19 -10.90 8.78
C THR A 211 -3.24 -11.73 7.96
N THR A 212 -3.74 -12.19 6.82
CA THR A 212 -2.96 -12.80 5.76
C THR A 212 -3.04 -11.90 4.54
N THR A 213 -1.90 -11.39 4.08
CA THR A 213 -1.86 -10.49 2.91
C THR A 213 -1.42 -11.27 1.69
N VAL A 214 -2.21 -11.19 0.61
CA VAL A 214 -1.92 -11.84 -0.67
C VAL A 214 -1.63 -10.78 -1.71
N SER A 215 -0.49 -10.92 -2.39
CA SER A 215 -0.12 -10.10 -3.55
C SER A 215 0.25 -10.99 -4.73
N VAL A 216 -0.34 -10.74 -5.90
CA VAL A 216 -0.03 -11.47 -7.14
C VAL A 216 0.77 -10.55 -8.05
N TYR A 217 1.90 -11.04 -8.54
CA TYR A 217 2.76 -10.35 -9.51
C TYR A 217 2.81 -11.16 -10.79
N TYR A 218 2.85 -10.48 -11.95
CA TYR A 218 3.06 -11.11 -13.25
C TYR A 218 3.59 -10.08 -14.25
N LYS A 219 4.60 -10.47 -15.06
CA LYS A 219 5.37 -9.57 -15.93
C LYS A 219 6.02 -8.40 -15.18
N GLY A 220 6.39 -8.60 -13.92
CA GLY A 220 7.12 -7.61 -13.13
C GLY A 220 6.24 -6.57 -12.42
N ILE A 221 4.93 -6.57 -12.64
CA ILE A 221 4.00 -5.61 -12.02
C ILE A 221 3.00 -6.30 -11.09
N LEU A 222 2.48 -5.54 -10.12
CA LEU A 222 1.42 -5.97 -9.22
C LEU A 222 0.12 -6.12 -10.00
N ARG A 223 -0.51 -7.29 -9.89
CA ARG A 223 -1.79 -7.64 -10.54
C ARG A 223 -2.96 -7.73 -9.58
N HIS A 224 -2.69 -8.07 -8.32
CA HIS A 224 -3.72 -8.16 -7.29
C HIS A 224 -3.10 -7.97 -5.91
N LEU A 225 -3.82 -7.30 -5.02
CA LEU A 225 -3.48 -7.14 -3.60
C LEU A 225 -4.76 -7.26 -2.77
N SER A 226 -4.76 -8.14 -1.78
CA SER A 226 -5.90 -8.30 -0.87
C SER A 226 -5.42 -8.70 0.52
N VAL A 227 -6.10 -8.20 1.56
CA VAL A 227 -5.80 -8.51 2.95
C VAL A 227 -6.96 -9.26 3.58
N ILE A 228 -6.71 -10.52 3.93
CA ILE A 228 -7.67 -11.43 4.53
C ILE A 228 -7.60 -11.27 6.05
N PRO A 229 -8.73 -11.11 6.76
CA PRO A 229 -8.77 -10.90 8.21
C PRO A 229 -8.65 -12.21 9.02
N LEU A 230 -7.76 -13.10 8.57
CA LEU A 230 -7.40 -14.37 9.18
C LEU A 230 -5.88 -14.46 9.31
N GLY A 231 -5.37 -14.84 10.49
CA GLY A 231 -3.94 -15.02 10.72
C GLY A 231 -3.66 -15.96 11.89
N GLY A 232 -2.41 -15.98 12.37
CA GLY A 232 -1.98 -16.88 13.45
C GLY A 232 -2.74 -16.74 14.79
N ASN A 233 -3.34 -15.58 15.08
CA ASN A 233 -4.16 -15.35 16.27
C ASN A 233 -5.53 -16.03 16.16
N ASN A 234 -6.03 -16.32 14.95
CA ASN A 234 -7.23 -17.13 14.78
C ASN A 234 -6.97 -18.56 15.27
N ILE A 235 -5.80 -19.12 14.94
CA ILE A 235 -5.38 -20.44 15.43
C ILE A 235 -5.31 -20.43 16.97
N THR A 236 -4.68 -19.42 17.55
CA THR A 236 -4.60 -19.25 19.01
C THR A 236 -5.98 -19.18 19.66
N LYS A 237 -6.92 -18.45 19.05
CA LYS A 237 -8.30 -18.35 19.53
C LYS A 237 -9.08 -19.64 19.42
N ASP A 238 -8.88 -20.43 18.37
CA ASP A 238 -9.56 -21.72 18.28
C ASP A 238 -9.07 -22.69 19.35
N LEU A 239 -7.77 -22.64 19.67
CA LEU A 239 -7.18 -23.44 20.74
C LEU A 239 -7.75 -23.13 22.14
N THR A 240 -8.37 -21.96 22.36
CA THR A 240 -9.04 -21.67 23.64
C THR A 240 -10.27 -22.55 23.88
N CYS A 241 -10.82 -23.20 22.85
CA CYS A 241 -11.88 -24.21 23.03
C CYS A 241 -11.42 -25.42 23.85
N LEU A 242 -10.11 -25.60 24.01
CA LEU A 242 -9.48 -26.59 24.88
C LEU A 242 -9.31 -26.10 26.33
N GLN A 243 -10.05 -25.06 26.73
CA GLN A 243 -9.97 -24.44 28.07
C GLN A 243 -8.58 -23.86 28.38
N LEU A 244 -7.87 -23.42 27.34
CA LEU A 244 -6.61 -22.70 27.45
C LEU A 244 -6.86 -21.20 27.52
N GLU A 245 -6.07 -20.51 28.33
CA GLU A 245 -5.97 -19.05 28.25
C GLU A 245 -5.17 -18.66 27.00
N ASP A 246 -5.40 -17.46 26.45
CA ASP A 246 -4.76 -16.97 25.22
C ASP A 246 -3.22 -17.12 25.25
N ALA A 247 -2.61 -16.82 26.40
CA ALA A 247 -1.16 -16.90 26.59
C ALA A 247 -0.63 -18.35 26.55
N ASP A 248 -1.39 -19.31 27.09
CA ASP A 248 -1.03 -20.72 27.07
C ASP A 248 -1.31 -21.33 25.69
N ALA A 249 -2.42 -20.96 25.05
CA ALA A 249 -2.74 -21.34 23.68
C ALA A 249 -1.62 -20.89 22.71
N GLU A 250 -1.09 -19.68 22.85
CA GLU A 250 0.02 -19.20 22.01
C GLU A 250 1.30 -20.01 22.25
N LYS A 251 1.65 -20.29 23.52
CA LYS A 251 2.82 -21.13 23.85
C LYS A 251 2.69 -22.53 23.25
N MET A 252 1.50 -23.13 23.38
CA MET A 252 1.21 -24.46 22.85
C MET A 252 1.30 -24.46 21.32
N LYS A 253 0.75 -23.43 20.66
CA LYS A 253 0.88 -23.23 19.21
C LYS A 253 2.35 -23.16 18.79
N LEU A 254 3.15 -22.29 19.41
CA LEU A 254 4.57 -22.15 19.07
C LEU A 254 5.39 -23.42 19.32
N LYS A 255 4.98 -24.25 20.28
CA LYS A 255 5.71 -25.47 20.68
C LYS A 255 5.31 -26.73 19.89
N TYR A 256 4.02 -26.90 19.62
CA TYR A 256 3.47 -28.16 19.12
C TYR A 256 2.74 -28.06 17.77
N ALA A 257 2.37 -26.86 17.32
CA ALA A 257 1.62 -26.73 16.07
C ALA A 257 2.44 -27.16 14.86
N LYS A 258 1.78 -27.90 13.98
CA LYS A 258 2.22 -28.20 12.61
C LYS A 258 1.05 -27.85 11.69
N ALA A 259 1.37 -27.36 10.50
CA ALA A 259 0.37 -27.04 9.50
C ALA A 259 -0.24 -28.31 8.87
N TYR A 260 0.52 -29.41 8.89
CA TYR A 260 0.10 -30.70 8.37
C TYR A 260 0.77 -31.85 9.12
N THR A 261 0.00 -32.89 9.41
CA THR A 261 0.42 -34.11 10.09
C THR A 261 -0.12 -35.31 9.34
N ASP A 262 0.76 -36.21 8.88
CA ASP A 262 0.31 -37.47 8.30
C ASP A 262 -0.48 -38.29 9.33
N ILE A 263 -1.59 -38.90 8.89
CA ILE A 263 -2.47 -39.71 9.74
C ILE A 263 -1.71 -40.82 10.46
N SER A 264 -0.70 -41.41 9.82
CA SER A 264 0.15 -42.45 10.40
C SER A 264 1.01 -41.98 11.58
N ASN A 265 1.25 -40.67 11.69
CA ASN A 265 2.05 -40.05 12.76
C ASN A 265 1.19 -39.53 13.92
N ILE A 266 -0.14 -39.63 13.82
CA ILE A 266 -1.05 -39.21 14.89
C ILE A 266 -1.16 -40.34 15.91
N ASP A 267 -0.54 -40.16 17.07
CA ASP A 267 -0.76 -41.02 18.23
C ASP A 267 -2.01 -40.56 19.00
N PRO A 268 -3.11 -41.34 19.01
CA PRO A 268 -4.33 -40.96 19.70
C PRO A 268 -4.21 -41.00 21.23
N THR A 269 -3.15 -41.60 21.78
CA THR A 269 -2.91 -41.68 23.23
C THR A 269 -1.98 -40.59 23.75
N LEU A 270 -1.34 -39.84 22.84
CA LEU A 270 -0.43 -38.76 23.20
C LEU A 270 -1.19 -37.55 23.73
N ASN A 271 -0.74 -37.04 24.87
CA ASN A 271 -1.22 -35.78 25.44
C ASN A 271 -0.10 -34.74 25.47
N TYR A 272 -0.41 -33.50 25.13
CA TYR A 272 0.50 -32.37 25.30
C TYR A 272 0.33 -31.74 26.68
N SER A 273 1.43 -31.57 27.40
CA SER A 273 1.45 -30.86 28.68
C SER A 273 1.29 -29.36 28.45
N VAL A 274 0.25 -28.78 29.06
CA VAL A 274 0.03 -27.33 29.12
C VAL A 274 0.86 -26.76 30.27
N ASP A 275 0.71 -27.36 31.44
CA ASP A 275 1.51 -27.11 32.65
C ASP A 275 1.74 -28.42 33.42
N LYS A 276 2.04 -28.34 34.72
CA LYS A 276 2.34 -29.52 35.54
C LYS A 276 1.13 -30.43 35.75
N ASP A 277 -0.08 -29.86 35.75
CA ASP A 277 -1.30 -30.54 36.18
C ASP A 277 -2.33 -30.68 35.04
N ARG A 278 -2.21 -29.87 33.98
CA ARG A 278 -3.12 -29.86 32.83
C ARG A 278 -2.45 -30.44 31.58
N THR A 279 -3.18 -31.31 30.90
CA THR A 279 -2.81 -31.87 29.60
C THR A 279 -3.97 -31.78 28.62
N ILE A 280 -3.66 -31.79 27.32
CA ILE A 280 -4.66 -31.83 26.24
C ILE A 280 -4.36 -32.98 25.29
N GLU A 281 -5.40 -33.56 24.71
CA GLU A 281 -5.27 -34.59 23.68
C GLU A 281 -4.57 -34.02 22.44
N SER A 282 -3.45 -34.65 22.05
CA SER A 282 -2.65 -34.25 20.89
C SER A 282 -3.48 -34.23 19.62
N LYS A 283 -4.29 -35.28 19.40
CA LYS A 283 -5.14 -35.41 18.23
C LYS A 283 -6.09 -34.22 18.07
N LYS A 284 -6.81 -33.84 19.13
CA LYS A 284 -7.74 -32.72 19.09
C LYS A 284 -7.03 -31.38 18.84
N PHE A 285 -5.84 -31.20 19.42
CA PHE A 285 -5.01 -30.03 19.15
C PHE A 285 -4.61 -29.95 17.67
N ILE A 286 -4.16 -31.06 17.09
CA ILE A 286 -3.77 -31.15 15.67
C ILE A 286 -4.96 -30.81 14.77
N GLU A 287 -6.12 -31.43 14.99
CA GLU A 287 -7.34 -31.20 14.19
C GLU A 287 -7.76 -29.72 14.18
N ILE A 288 -7.69 -29.04 15.32
CA ILE A 288 -8.03 -27.61 15.42
C ILE A 288 -7.04 -26.74 14.64
N VAL A 289 -5.74 -27.01 14.79
CA VAL A 289 -4.69 -26.24 14.12
C VAL A 289 -4.79 -26.42 12.60
N GLU A 290 -4.87 -27.66 12.13
CA GLU A 290 -4.90 -27.99 10.70
C GLU A 290 -6.15 -27.39 10.04
N ALA A 291 -7.33 -27.52 10.65
CA ALA A 291 -8.56 -26.95 10.10
C ALA A 291 -8.48 -25.42 9.90
N ARG A 292 -7.86 -24.69 10.84
CA ARG A 292 -7.70 -23.24 10.69
C ARG A 292 -6.63 -22.88 9.66
N VAL A 293 -5.54 -23.64 9.60
CA VAL A 293 -4.49 -23.41 8.60
C VAL A 293 -5.03 -23.67 7.19
N GLU A 294 -5.78 -24.75 7.00
CA GLU A 294 -6.48 -25.08 5.76
C GLU A 294 -7.40 -23.93 5.32
N GLU A 295 -8.27 -23.44 6.20
CA GLU A 295 -9.15 -22.31 5.90
C GLU A 295 -8.36 -21.05 5.48
N ILE A 296 -7.25 -20.73 6.16
CA ILE A 296 -6.39 -19.59 5.80
C ILE A 296 -5.80 -19.78 4.39
N VAL A 297 -5.29 -20.96 4.08
CA VAL A 297 -4.65 -21.27 2.79
C VAL A 297 -5.68 -21.24 1.66
N GLU A 298 -6.86 -21.82 1.85
CA GLU A 298 -7.94 -21.80 0.86
C GLU A 298 -8.41 -20.37 0.57
N ASN A 299 -8.61 -19.57 1.62
CA ASN A 299 -8.99 -18.17 1.44
C ASN A 299 -7.88 -17.35 0.76
N ALA A 300 -6.61 -17.66 1.04
CA ALA A 300 -5.48 -17.03 0.37
C ALA A 300 -5.45 -17.37 -1.12
N TRP A 301 -5.60 -18.65 -1.47
CA TRP A 301 -5.65 -19.11 -2.85
C TRP A 301 -6.82 -18.51 -3.62
N PHE A 302 -7.99 -18.38 -2.98
CA PHE A 302 -9.17 -17.77 -3.58
C PHE A 302 -8.98 -16.30 -3.98
N GLN A 303 -7.98 -15.60 -3.42
CA GLN A 303 -7.67 -14.22 -3.85
C GLN A 303 -6.94 -14.16 -5.19
N VAL A 304 -6.39 -15.28 -5.70
CA VAL A 304 -5.70 -15.27 -6.99
C VAL A 304 -6.71 -15.08 -8.12
N PRO A 305 -6.59 -14.01 -8.93
CA PRO A 305 -7.50 -13.83 -10.05
C PRO A 305 -7.37 -14.98 -11.04
N VAL A 306 -8.51 -15.46 -11.56
CA VAL A 306 -8.58 -16.58 -12.52
C VAL A 306 -7.70 -16.33 -13.74
N GLU A 307 -7.52 -15.08 -14.16
CA GLU A 307 -6.68 -14.69 -15.30
C GLU A 307 -5.17 -14.92 -15.08
N PHE A 308 -4.73 -15.20 -13.85
CA PHE A 308 -3.34 -15.43 -13.49
C PHE A 308 -3.07 -16.78 -12.80
N SER A 309 -4.10 -17.58 -12.49
CA SER A 309 -3.93 -18.83 -11.73
C SER A 309 -3.02 -19.85 -12.42
N ASP A 310 -3.01 -19.86 -13.76
CA ASP A 310 -2.17 -20.71 -14.61
C ASP A 310 -0.82 -20.05 -15.00
N LYS A 311 -0.56 -18.82 -14.54
CA LYS A 311 0.61 -18.01 -14.92
C LYS A 311 1.61 -17.80 -13.79
N LEU A 312 1.46 -18.50 -12.66
CA LEU A 312 2.31 -18.35 -11.48
C LEU A 312 3.58 -19.22 -11.55
N MET A 313 4.36 -19.12 -12.63
CA MET A 313 5.56 -19.95 -12.85
C MET A 313 6.70 -19.66 -11.85
N GLY A 314 6.69 -18.48 -11.25
CA GLY A 314 7.53 -18.07 -10.14
C GLY A 314 7.21 -18.81 -8.83
N GLY A 315 6.00 -19.36 -8.70
CA GLY A 315 5.53 -20.13 -7.55
C GLY A 315 4.85 -19.28 -6.47
N ILE A 316 4.73 -19.88 -5.28
CA ILE A 316 4.19 -19.22 -4.08
C ILE A 316 5.35 -18.89 -3.13
N ILE A 317 5.43 -17.64 -2.69
CA ILE A 317 6.41 -17.17 -1.73
C ILE A 317 5.69 -16.87 -0.42
N LEU A 318 6.07 -17.57 0.65
CA LEU A 318 5.51 -17.40 1.99
C LEU A 318 6.45 -16.55 2.86
N THR A 319 5.90 -15.63 3.64
CA THR A 319 6.65 -14.80 4.59
C THR A 319 5.80 -14.52 5.84
N GLY A 320 6.34 -13.77 6.79
CA GLY A 320 5.66 -13.43 8.04
C GLY A 320 5.79 -14.50 9.11
N GLY A 321 5.29 -14.21 10.31
CA GLY A 321 5.44 -15.08 11.47
C GLY A 321 4.82 -16.48 11.30
N GLY A 322 3.67 -16.56 10.62
CA GLY A 322 2.97 -17.83 10.36
C GLY A 322 3.72 -18.75 9.40
N SER A 323 4.63 -18.22 8.57
CA SER A 323 5.46 -19.04 7.67
C SER A 323 6.48 -19.92 8.41
N ASN A 324 6.68 -19.69 9.70
CA ASN A 324 7.53 -20.54 10.55
C ASN A 324 6.83 -21.82 11.02
N MET A 325 5.53 -21.97 10.78
CA MET A 325 4.81 -23.19 11.15
C MET A 325 5.36 -24.37 10.33
N PRO A 326 5.78 -25.48 10.97
CA PRO A 326 6.27 -26.64 10.26
C PRO A 326 5.24 -27.17 9.26
N GLU A 327 5.72 -27.63 8.09
CA GLU A 327 4.90 -28.23 7.02
C GLU A 327 3.90 -27.28 6.33
N ILE A 328 4.00 -25.96 6.56
CA ILE A 328 3.09 -24.99 5.93
C ILE A 328 3.17 -25.02 4.40
N ASP A 329 4.36 -25.28 3.84
CA ASP A 329 4.57 -25.40 2.41
C ASP A 329 3.82 -26.59 1.81
N LYS A 330 3.65 -27.69 2.55
CA LYS A 330 2.86 -28.86 2.11
C LYS A 330 1.39 -28.50 1.95
N VAL A 331 0.82 -27.77 2.90
CA VAL A 331 -0.59 -27.34 2.81
C VAL A 331 -0.80 -26.48 1.56
N PHE A 332 0.10 -25.52 1.31
CA PHE A 332 0.04 -24.71 0.08
C PHE A 332 0.15 -25.58 -1.18
N LYS A 333 1.09 -26.53 -1.25
CA LYS A 333 1.22 -27.44 -2.41
C LYS A 333 -0.06 -28.25 -2.66
N THR A 334 -0.65 -28.81 -1.61
CA THR A 334 -1.84 -29.66 -1.70
C THR A 334 -3.06 -28.88 -2.19
N HIS A 335 -3.31 -27.68 -1.65
CA HIS A 335 -4.51 -26.90 -1.99
C HIS A 335 -4.39 -26.10 -3.29
N THR A 336 -3.18 -25.67 -3.66
CA THR A 336 -2.99 -24.81 -4.85
C THR A 336 -2.55 -25.57 -6.09
N HIS A 337 -2.08 -26.82 -5.93
CA HIS A 337 -1.44 -27.60 -6.99
C HIS A 337 -0.19 -26.94 -7.60
N ILE A 338 0.43 -25.99 -6.90
CA ILE A 338 1.69 -25.36 -7.28
C ILE A 338 2.82 -26.00 -6.47
N ASP A 339 3.69 -26.76 -7.13
CA ASP A 339 4.81 -27.47 -6.48
C ASP A 339 5.87 -26.51 -5.94
N LYS A 340 6.06 -25.36 -6.60
CA LYS A 340 7.10 -24.39 -6.25
C LYS A 340 6.61 -23.46 -5.14
N VAL A 341 6.88 -23.86 -3.89
CA VAL A 341 6.64 -23.05 -2.70
C VAL A 341 7.97 -22.71 -2.02
N ARG A 342 8.25 -21.42 -1.81
CA ARG A 342 9.45 -20.91 -1.14
C ARG A 342 9.06 -20.16 0.13
N ILE A 343 9.73 -20.45 1.24
CA ILE A 343 9.59 -19.65 2.48
C ILE A 343 10.70 -18.59 2.50
N ALA A 344 10.31 -17.33 2.37
CA ALA A 344 11.19 -16.18 2.45
C ALA A 344 11.44 -15.78 3.91
N LYS A 345 12.50 -16.37 4.48
CA LYS A 345 12.91 -16.14 5.86
C LYS A 345 13.64 -14.82 6.11
N PHE A 346 14.10 -14.17 5.04
CA PHE A 346 14.86 -12.92 5.10
C PHE A 346 14.71 -12.10 3.83
N VAL A 347 15.13 -10.83 3.89
CA VAL A 347 15.18 -9.92 2.75
C VAL A 347 16.36 -10.23 1.81
N THR A 348 16.29 -9.74 0.57
CA THR A 348 17.33 -9.92 -0.45
C THR A 348 18.52 -8.97 -0.27
N GLN A 349 18.32 -7.84 0.44
CA GLN A 349 19.39 -6.89 0.75
C GLN A 349 20.37 -7.46 1.78
N THR A 350 21.63 -7.03 1.69
CA THR A 350 22.63 -7.33 2.73
C THR A 350 22.36 -6.52 3.99
N VAL A 351 22.00 -7.20 5.08
CA VAL A 351 21.69 -6.57 6.37
C VAL A 351 22.68 -7.04 7.43
N ASN A 352 23.38 -6.09 8.05
CA ASN A 352 24.30 -6.31 9.16
C ASN A 352 23.59 -5.98 10.47
N SER A 353 23.39 -6.97 11.34
CA SER A 353 22.77 -6.78 12.66
C SER A 353 23.38 -7.73 13.69
N LYS A 354 23.33 -7.31 14.96
CA LYS A 354 23.66 -8.16 16.12
C LYS A 354 22.41 -8.62 16.88
N ASP A 355 21.23 -8.16 16.48
CA ASP A 355 19.97 -8.50 17.13
C ASP A 355 19.52 -9.91 16.72
N PRO A 356 19.36 -10.85 17.66
CA PRO A 356 18.87 -12.20 17.39
C PRO A 356 17.54 -12.23 16.62
N LYS A 357 16.67 -11.22 16.81
CA LYS A 357 15.39 -11.14 16.10
C LYS A 357 15.57 -11.00 14.59
N ILE A 358 16.69 -10.42 14.16
CA ILE A 358 17.03 -10.24 12.75
C ILE A 358 17.87 -11.42 12.29
N THR A 359 18.89 -11.83 13.04
CA THR A 359 19.82 -12.90 12.61
C THR A 359 19.21 -14.30 12.59
N ASN A 360 18.10 -14.52 13.30
CA ASN A 360 17.42 -15.82 13.31
C ASN A 360 16.62 -16.10 12.02
N HIS A 361 16.45 -15.12 11.13
CA HIS A 361 15.76 -15.25 9.85
C HIS A 361 14.40 -15.95 9.98
N THR A 362 13.48 -15.35 10.72
CA THR A 362 12.12 -15.91 10.93
C THR A 362 11.08 -15.29 9.99
N GLY A 363 11.48 -14.42 9.06
CA GLY A 363 10.57 -13.67 8.19
C GLY A 363 9.71 -12.61 8.91
N MET A 364 9.68 -12.58 10.25
CA MET A 364 8.87 -11.64 11.05
C MET A 364 9.30 -10.18 10.89
N MET A 365 10.56 -9.95 10.53
CA MET A 365 11.15 -8.61 10.39
C MET A 365 11.20 -8.15 8.92
N ASN A 366 10.73 -8.95 7.96
CA ASN A 366 10.89 -8.65 6.54
C ASN A 366 10.20 -7.34 6.14
N THR A 367 9.01 -7.07 6.67
CA THR A 367 8.27 -5.83 6.40
C THR A 367 9.06 -4.62 6.89
N VAL A 368 9.44 -4.59 8.19
CA VAL A 368 10.14 -3.44 8.76
C VAL A 368 11.54 -3.24 8.15
N LEU A 369 12.23 -4.32 7.78
CA LEU A 369 13.49 -4.25 7.03
C LEU A 369 13.28 -3.68 5.62
N GLY A 370 12.18 -4.02 4.96
CA GLY A 370 11.83 -3.46 3.66
C GLY A 370 11.48 -1.97 3.72
N LEU A 371 10.79 -1.53 4.79
CA LEU A 371 10.57 -0.10 5.04
C LEU A 371 11.89 0.64 5.28
N LEU A 372 12.79 0.06 6.07
CA LEU A 372 14.11 0.62 6.31
C LEU A 372 14.94 0.71 5.01
N ALA A 373 14.82 -0.28 4.13
CA ALA A 373 15.49 -0.29 2.82
C ALA A 373 14.95 0.78 1.86
N LYS A 374 13.66 1.13 1.97
CA LYS A 374 13.03 2.21 1.19
C LYS A 374 13.46 3.60 1.63
N GLY A 375 13.75 3.79 2.93
CA GLY A 375 14.17 5.09 3.44
C GLY A 375 15.44 5.63 2.78
N ASP A 376 15.44 6.95 2.56
CA ASP A 376 16.52 7.71 1.93
C ASP A 376 16.84 9.03 2.69
N MET A 377 15.86 9.64 3.34
CA MET A 377 16.03 10.81 4.22
C MET A 377 16.63 10.45 5.59
N ASN A 378 17.50 11.33 6.08
CA ASN A 378 18.06 11.23 7.44
C ASN A 378 16.99 11.54 8.51
N CYS A 379 16.95 10.70 9.56
CA CYS A 379 16.06 10.83 10.71
C CYS A 379 16.78 11.33 11.98
N ALA A 380 18.10 11.52 11.93
CA ALA A 380 18.90 11.91 13.09
C ALA A 380 18.68 13.38 13.48
N GLY A 381 18.37 13.61 14.75
CA GLY A 381 18.27 14.94 15.37
C GLY A 381 19.48 15.32 16.21
N SER A 382 19.28 16.32 17.07
CA SER A 382 20.25 16.75 18.09
C SER A 382 20.67 15.61 19.02
N GLU A 383 21.83 15.77 19.68
CA GLU A 383 22.24 14.82 20.72
C GLU A 383 21.20 14.77 21.83
N PHE A 384 20.80 13.56 22.20
CA PHE A 384 19.74 13.36 23.19
C PHE A 384 20.35 13.37 24.60
N ASN A 385 20.09 14.44 25.36
CA ASN A 385 20.50 14.53 26.76
C ASN A 385 19.32 14.19 27.70
N ASN A 386 19.52 13.28 28.65
CA ASN A 386 18.46 12.72 29.49
C ASN A 386 18.27 13.48 30.81
N ASP A 387 18.74 14.72 30.90
CA ASP A 387 18.71 15.52 32.11
C ASP A 387 17.29 16.02 32.40
N LEU A 388 16.74 15.54 33.52
CA LEU A 388 15.35 15.77 33.95
C LEU A 388 15.04 17.25 34.25
N PHE A 389 16.08 18.09 34.41
CA PHE A 389 15.98 19.49 34.85
C PHE A 389 16.06 20.54 33.73
N ASP A 390 16.42 20.18 32.50
CA ASP A 390 16.51 21.12 31.37
C ASP A 390 15.18 21.30 30.59
N ASN A 391 14.10 20.68 31.05
CA ASN A 391 12.83 20.60 30.31
C ASN A 391 11.95 21.87 30.33
N LEU A 392 12.45 23.02 30.78
CA LEU A 392 11.64 24.24 30.87
C LEU A 392 11.88 25.28 29.76
N ASP A 393 13.04 25.35 29.11
CA ASP A 393 13.34 26.53 28.27
C ASP A 393 13.93 26.29 26.87
N ASN A 394 14.04 25.06 26.37
CA ASN A 394 14.47 24.84 24.98
C ASN A 394 13.94 23.54 24.38
N ARG A 395 12.63 23.45 24.15
CA ARG A 395 12.15 22.60 23.05
C ARG A 395 12.32 23.42 21.78
N PRO A 396 13.20 23.05 20.84
CA PRO A 396 13.01 23.52 19.48
C PRO A 396 11.59 23.09 19.12
N THR A 397 10.74 24.03 18.73
CA THR A 397 9.52 23.71 17.99
C THR A 397 9.94 22.76 16.89
N THR A 398 9.63 21.47 17.05
CA THR A 398 9.78 20.49 15.97
C THR A 398 9.04 21.10 14.80
N GLY A 399 9.79 21.52 13.77
CA GLY A 399 9.22 22.12 12.58
C GLY A 399 8.07 21.25 12.14
N THR A 400 6.94 21.89 11.80
CA THR A 400 5.81 21.21 11.19
C THR A 400 6.34 20.28 10.11
N GLY A 401 5.95 19.00 10.13
CA GLY A 401 6.43 17.98 9.16
C GLY A 401 6.26 18.36 7.68
N ALA A 402 5.63 19.50 7.39
CA ALA A 402 5.57 20.17 6.11
C ALA A 402 6.93 20.67 5.55
N GLU A 403 7.97 20.86 6.37
CA GLU A 403 9.29 21.32 5.90
C GLU A 403 10.25 20.17 5.50
N ALA A 404 9.89 18.92 5.79
CA ALA A 404 10.73 17.76 5.45
C ALA A 404 10.74 17.46 3.94
N HIS A 405 9.69 17.82 3.20
CA HIS A 405 9.66 17.68 1.74
C HIS A 405 10.25 18.93 1.08
N LYS A 406 11.42 18.78 0.43
CA LYS A 406 11.87 19.71 -0.62
C LYS A 406 10.82 19.66 -1.75
N ALA A 407 9.87 20.58 -1.71
CA ALA A 407 8.72 20.71 -2.62
C ALA A 407 7.68 19.55 -2.55
N PRO A 408 6.37 19.84 -2.66
CA PRO A 408 5.34 18.81 -2.79
C PRO A 408 5.56 18.00 -4.07
N ARG A 409 5.47 16.67 -3.96
CA ARG A 409 5.66 15.75 -5.11
C ARG A 409 4.45 15.75 -6.02
N ASN A 410 4.68 15.58 -7.32
CA ASN A 410 3.60 15.42 -8.28
C ASN A 410 2.94 14.04 -8.03
N PRO A 411 1.60 13.96 -7.87
CA PRO A 411 0.91 12.69 -7.72
C PRO A 411 1.21 11.67 -8.84
N ASN A 412 1.59 12.12 -10.04
CA ASN A 412 2.00 11.24 -11.16
C ASN A 412 3.35 10.55 -10.96
N GLU A 413 4.23 11.05 -10.09
CA GLU A 413 5.56 10.44 -9.84
C GLU A 413 5.49 9.25 -8.88
N THR A 414 4.44 9.17 -8.04
CA THR A 414 4.29 8.11 -7.03
C THR A 414 3.54 6.87 -7.54
N VAL A 415 3.16 6.84 -8.83
CA VAL A 415 2.33 5.79 -9.47
C VAL A 415 2.94 4.41 -9.30
N GLY A 416 2.21 3.50 -8.65
CA GLY A 416 2.60 2.10 -8.51
C GLY A 416 3.83 1.87 -7.63
N THR A 417 4.30 2.91 -6.94
CA THR A 417 5.47 2.83 -6.04
C THR A 417 5.09 2.44 -4.62
N GLY A 418 3.78 2.46 -4.29
CA GLY A 418 3.26 2.20 -2.96
C GLY A 418 3.51 3.30 -1.94
N VAL A 419 3.94 4.48 -2.38
CA VAL A 419 4.05 5.69 -1.56
C VAL A 419 2.67 6.23 -1.25
N VAL A 420 2.44 6.53 0.02
CA VAL A 420 1.21 7.14 0.53
C VAL A 420 1.47 8.61 0.77
N LEU A 421 0.68 9.47 0.11
CA LEU A 421 0.77 10.92 0.31
C LEU A 421 0.50 11.29 1.78
N THR A 422 1.33 12.18 2.30
CA THR A 422 1.15 12.77 3.63
C THR A 422 -0.07 13.70 3.66
N ALA A 423 -0.58 14.00 4.86
CA ALA A 423 -1.79 14.82 5.00
C ALA A 423 -1.60 16.22 4.38
N ALA A 424 -0.40 16.78 4.51
CA ALA A 424 -0.03 18.06 3.92
C ALA A 424 0.06 18.00 2.38
N GLU A 425 0.63 16.92 1.82
CA GLU A 425 0.66 16.71 0.37
C GLU A 425 -0.76 16.56 -0.20
N LYS A 426 -1.62 15.81 0.49
CA LYS A 426 -3.01 15.60 0.09
C LYS A 426 -3.81 16.90 0.09
N GLN A 427 -3.69 17.73 1.13
CA GLN A 427 -4.35 19.04 1.20
C GLN A 427 -3.92 19.97 0.06
N LYS A 428 -2.62 20.02 -0.24
CA LYS A 428 -2.10 20.82 -1.36
C LYS A 428 -2.60 20.30 -2.71
N ALA A 429 -2.59 18.98 -2.92
CA ALA A 429 -3.10 18.37 -4.15
C ALA A 429 -4.60 18.62 -4.35
N GLU A 430 -5.40 18.56 -3.27
CA GLU A 430 -6.82 18.89 -3.31
C GLU A 430 -7.06 20.38 -3.62
N GLU A 431 -6.26 21.29 -3.05
CA GLU A 431 -6.34 22.71 -3.33
C GLU A 431 -5.95 23.04 -4.78
N GLU A 432 -4.88 22.43 -5.29
CA GLU A 432 -4.43 22.59 -6.67
C GLU A 432 -5.45 22.02 -7.66
N ALA A 433 -6.01 20.84 -7.39
CA ALA A 433 -7.07 20.24 -8.19
C ALA A 433 -8.33 21.11 -8.21
N ARG A 434 -8.68 21.72 -7.07
CA ARG A 434 -9.80 22.67 -6.99
C ARG A 434 -9.53 23.92 -7.84
N ARG A 435 -8.34 24.52 -7.73
CA ARG A 435 -7.96 25.70 -8.54
C ARG A 435 -7.98 25.38 -10.04
N LYS A 436 -7.51 24.20 -10.43
CA LYS A 436 -7.53 23.74 -11.83
C LYS A 436 -8.96 23.57 -12.35
N ARG A 437 -9.86 22.97 -11.55
CA ARG A 437 -11.30 22.87 -11.90
C ARG A 437 -11.96 24.23 -12.02
N GLU A 438 -11.66 25.16 -11.12
CA GLU A 438 -12.18 26.53 -11.18
C GLU A 438 -11.69 27.24 -12.48
N GLN A 439 -10.43 27.04 -12.87
CA GLN A 439 -9.87 27.56 -14.14
C GLN A 439 -10.51 26.91 -15.38
N GLU A 440 -10.66 25.59 -15.40
CA GLU A 440 -11.30 24.86 -16.50
C GLU A 440 -12.77 25.26 -16.67
N GLU A 441 -13.51 25.46 -15.56
CA GLU A 441 -14.89 25.98 -15.60
C GLU A 441 -14.96 27.42 -16.13
N GLU A 442 -13.99 28.28 -15.77
CA GLU A 442 -13.91 29.66 -16.26
C GLU A 442 -13.58 29.71 -17.77
N GLU A 443 -12.61 28.92 -18.21
CA GLU A 443 -12.27 28.78 -19.64
C GLU A 443 -13.45 28.23 -20.45
N ALA A 444 -14.14 27.21 -19.94
CA ALA A 444 -15.33 26.66 -20.60
C ALA A 444 -16.47 27.69 -20.70
N ARG A 445 -16.67 28.53 -19.66
CA ARG A 445 -17.64 29.63 -19.72
C ARG A 445 -17.27 30.68 -20.76
N LEU A 446 -16.00 31.09 -20.81
CA LEU A 446 -15.52 32.07 -21.80
C LEU A 446 -15.63 31.54 -23.23
N LEU A 447 -15.37 30.25 -23.45
CA LEU A 447 -15.53 29.60 -24.74
C LEU A 447 -17.01 29.58 -25.15
N ALA A 448 -17.90 29.17 -24.25
CA ALA A 448 -19.34 29.14 -24.51
C ALA A 448 -19.91 30.55 -24.78
N GLU A 449 -19.42 31.58 -24.10
CA GLU A 449 -19.80 32.97 -24.36
C GLU A 449 -19.36 33.43 -25.75
N LYS A 450 -18.12 33.11 -26.17
CA LYS A 450 -17.62 33.40 -27.52
C LYS A 450 -18.43 32.68 -28.60
N GLU A 451 -18.74 31.39 -28.40
CA GLU A 451 -19.57 30.61 -29.32
C GLU A 451 -20.98 31.19 -29.43
N ALA A 452 -21.60 31.57 -28.31
CA ALA A 452 -22.90 32.22 -28.30
C ALA A 452 -22.88 33.59 -29.00
N GLU A 453 -21.82 34.37 -28.83
CA GLU A 453 -21.65 35.65 -29.51
C GLU A 453 -21.46 35.47 -31.02
N GLU A 454 -20.67 34.48 -31.45
CA GLU A 454 -20.52 34.11 -32.86
C GLU A 454 -21.83 33.60 -33.47
N GLU A 455 -22.57 32.76 -32.75
CA GLU A 455 -23.87 32.27 -33.21
C GLU A 455 -24.88 33.41 -33.31
N ALA A 456 -24.87 34.35 -32.34
CA ALA A 456 -25.70 35.55 -32.39
C ALA A 456 -25.31 36.48 -33.56
N LYS A 457 -24.01 36.62 -33.87
CA LYS A 457 -23.52 37.33 -35.07
C LYS A 457 -23.98 36.64 -36.36
N ARG A 458 -23.82 35.31 -36.47
CA ARG A 458 -24.32 34.51 -37.60
C ARG A 458 -25.84 34.61 -37.77
N ARG A 459 -26.61 34.61 -36.67
CA ARG A 459 -28.07 34.82 -36.69
C ARG A 459 -28.44 36.24 -37.12
N LYS A 460 -27.71 37.26 -36.69
CA LYS A 460 -27.90 38.66 -37.14
C LYS A 460 -27.57 38.81 -38.63
N GLU A 461 -26.52 38.18 -39.13
CA GLU A 461 -26.18 38.18 -40.56
C GLU A 461 -27.20 37.43 -41.42
N ASN A 462 -27.76 36.32 -40.90
CA ASN A 462 -28.78 35.53 -41.57
C ASN A 462 -30.22 36.06 -41.40
N SER A 463 -30.42 37.09 -40.58
CA SER A 463 -31.72 37.74 -40.37
C SER A 463 -32.27 38.33 -41.67
N LEU A 464 -33.58 38.15 -41.88
CA LEU A 464 -34.34 38.69 -43.02
C LEU A 464 -34.12 40.20 -43.19
N VAL A 465 -33.98 40.95 -42.09
CA VAL A 465 -33.77 42.41 -42.12
C VAL A 465 -32.39 42.76 -42.69
N HIS A 466 -31.36 41.98 -42.39
CA HIS A 466 -30.00 42.22 -42.90
C HIS A 466 -29.87 41.83 -44.38
N LYS A 467 -30.53 40.73 -44.79
CA LYS A 467 -30.66 40.33 -46.21
C LYS A 467 -31.48 41.36 -47.02
N PHE A 468 -32.56 41.91 -46.46
CA PHE A 468 -33.38 42.94 -47.10
C PHE A 468 -32.62 44.27 -47.25
N MET A 469 -31.87 44.70 -46.22
CA MET A 469 -31.00 45.89 -46.30
C MET A 469 -29.88 45.73 -47.33
N ARG A 470 -29.27 44.53 -47.45
CA ARG A 470 -28.26 44.25 -48.48
C ARG A 470 -28.87 44.28 -49.89
N GLY A 471 -30.08 43.73 -50.06
CA GLY A 471 -30.84 43.78 -51.30
C GLY A 471 -31.19 45.23 -51.70
N PHE A 472 -31.65 46.04 -50.74
CA PHE A 472 -31.98 47.45 -50.98
C PHE A 472 -30.75 48.31 -51.31
N LYS A 473 -29.61 48.10 -50.62
CA LYS A 473 -28.34 48.77 -50.96
C LYS A 473 -27.82 48.39 -52.34
N LYS A 474 -28.02 47.14 -52.76
CA LYS A 474 -27.62 46.67 -54.09
C LYS A 474 -28.54 47.27 -55.17
N PHE A 475 -29.85 47.30 -54.93
CA PHE A 475 -30.82 47.97 -55.79
C PHE A 475 -30.50 49.47 -55.96
N VAL A 476 -30.29 50.21 -54.87
CA VAL A 476 -29.92 51.64 -54.93
C VAL A 476 -28.60 51.87 -55.67
N LYS A 477 -27.61 50.99 -55.50
CA LYS A 477 -26.33 51.09 -56.20
C LYS A 477 -26.48 50.80 -57.70
N ASP A 478 -27.28 49.80 -58.06
CA ASP A 478 -27.53 49.42 -59.45
C ASP A 478 -28.37 50.51 -60.17
N THR A 479 -29.34 51.14 -59.48
CA THR A 479 -30.12 52.27 -60.03
C THR A 479 -29.31 53.56 -60.19
N ILE A 480 -28.32 53.82 -59.32
CA ILE A 480 -27.42 54.98 -59.46
C ILE A 480 -26.36 54.77 -60.55
N SER A 481 -26.01 53.52 -60.87
CA SER A 481 -25.08 53.20 -61.97
C SER A 481 -25.73 53.08 -63.35
N GLU A 482 -27.05 53.13 -63.46
CA GLU A 482 -27.78 53.14 -64.73
C GLU A 482 -28.10 54.57 -65.25
N GLU A 483 -27.66 55.62 -64.56
CA GLU A 483 -27.89 57.03 -64.94
C GLU A 483 -26.62 57.84 -65.28
N GLU A 484 -25.47 57.21 -65.54
CA GLU A 484 -24.27 57.88 -66.14
C GLU A 484 -23.97 57.42 -67.57
#